data_AF-A0A929P2J0-F1
#
_entry.id   AF-A0A929P2J0-F1
#
_cell.length_a   1.000
_cell.length_b   1.000
_cell.length_c   1.000
_cell.angle_alpha   90.00
_cell.angle_beta   90.00
_cell.angle_gamma   90.00
#
_symmetry.space_group_name_H-M   'P 1'
#
loop_
_entity.id
_entity.type
_entity.pdbx_description
1 polymer ?
#
loop_
_entity_poly.entity_id
_entity_poly.type
_entity_poly.pdbx_seq_one_letter_code
_entity_poly.pdbx_strand_id
1 'polypeptide(L)'
;MFNDASSDGWSRVAAGLDVKVQHGVPVRIANTSRNGLDSTEAYNKYSITSKILELTGFTVSMHDGVNISANEQEWAICVDKKEFDEVLRRLAISSAAMFVDRFHKAIDETAVDWDSAEYNYDFNHAIEHCCIPYGTLNKEHYFSQYITTMHEESVRLIEEGVSPMVEAE
;
A
#
# COMPACT_ATOMS: atom_id res chain seq x y z
N MET A 1 -17.33 8.41 -2.44
CA MET A 1 -16.31 8.01 -1.44
C MET A 1 -15.60 6.83 -2.08
N PHE A 2 -14.39 7.03 -2.60
CA PHE A 2 -13.70 5.99 -3.38
C PHE A 2 -13.14 4.94 -2.42
N ASN A 3 -13.64 3.71 -2.57
CA ASN A 3 -13.30 2.55 -1.76
C ASN A 3 -12.12 1.84 -2.47
N ASP A 4 -10.94 2.47 -2.51
CA ASP A 4 -9.77 2.00 -3.29
C ASP A 4 -8.78 1.14 -2.48
N ALA A 5 -9.24 0.42 -1.46
CA ALA A 5 -8.40 -0.57 -0.78
C ALA A 5 -8.15 -1.84 -1.64
N SER A 6 -8.75 -1.94 -2.84
CA SER A 6 -8.71 -3.12 -3.71
C SER A 6 -7.91 -2.97 -5.02
N SER A 7 -7.17 -1.87 -5.21
CA SER A 7 -6.40 -1.64 -6.43
C SER A 7 -5.00 -2.26 -6.33
N ASP A 8 -4.90 -3.58 -6.28
CA ASP A 8 -3.61 -4.28 -6.26
C ASP A 8 -3.08 -4.53 -7.67
N GLY A 9 -1.77 -4.47 -7.83
CA GLY A 9 -1.11 -4.79 -9.10
C GLY A 9 -0.37 -3.63 -9.74
N TRP A 10 -0.10 -3.77 -11.04
CA TRP A 10 0.70 -2.82 -11.81
C TRP A 10 -0.19 -1.89 -12.62
N SER A 11 0.02 -0.59 -12.46
CA SER A 11 -0.71 0.45 -13.19
C SER A 11 0.24 1.36 -13.97
N ARG A 12 -0.11 1.63 -15.23
CA ARG A 12 0.69 2.48 -16.13
C ARG A 12 0.63 3.95 -15.68
N VAL A 13 1.78 4.57 -15.40
CA VAL A 13 1.89 5.99 -15.00
C VAL A 13 2.51 6.88 -16.08
N ALA A 14 3.38 6.32 -16.92
CA ALA A 14 3.93 6.98 -18.10
C ALA A 14 4.36 5.91 -19.13
N ALA A 15 4.70 6.31 -20.35
CA ALA A 15 5.20 5.37 -21.36
C ALA A 15 6.43 4.61 -20.81
N GLY A 16 6.30 3.27 -20.72
CA GLY A 16 7.35 2.41 -20.18
C GLY A 16 7.44 2.33 -18.65
N LEU A 17 6.67 3.14 -17.90
CA LEU A 17 6.68 3.18 -16.44
C LEU A 17 5.37 2.68 -15.82
N ASP A 18 5.47 1.67 -14.97
CA ASP A 18 4.37 1.08 -14.23
C ASP A 18 4.60 1.25 -12.73
N VAL A 19 3.59 1.68 -11.98
CA VAL A 19 3.61 1.71 -10.50
C VAL A 19 2.99 0.43 -9.96
N LYS A 20 3.64 -0.22 -9.00
CA LYS A 20 3.04 -1.29 -8.20
C LYS A 20 2.27 -0.67 -7.05
N VAL A 21 1.02 -1.09 -6.91
CA VAL A 21 0.14 -0.75 -5.80
C VAL A 21 -0.15 -2.03 -5.02
N GLN A 22 -0.09 -1.92 -3.69
CA GLN A 22 -0.45 -2.96 -2.72
C GLN A 22 -1.40 -2.36 -1.71
N HIS A 23 -2.59 -2.92 -1.60
CA HIS A 23 -3.69 -2.49 -0.75
C HIS A 23 -4.05 -1.01 -0.95
N GLY A 24 -4.01 -0.56 -2.20
CA GLY A 24 -4.20 0.84 -2.58
C GLY A 24 -3.02 1.77 -2.25
N VAL A 25 -1.92 1.26 -1.70
CA VAL A 25 -0.70 2.02 -1.36
C VAL A 25 0.34 1.84 -2.47
N PRO A 26 0.88 2.92 -3.06
CA PRO A 26 1.92 2.82 -4.08
C PRO A 26 3.26 2.44 -3.43
N VAL A 27 3.93 1.41 -3.96
CA VAL A 27 5.13 0.81 -3.33
C VAL A 27 6.42 1.04 -4.13
N ARG A 28 6.36 0.95 -5.46
CA ARG A 28 7.52 1.12 -6.35
C ARG A 28 7.11 1.43 -7.79
N ILE A 29 8.05 1.94 -8.57
CA ILE A 29 7.88 2.15 -10.01
C ILE A 29 8.88 1.28 -10.75
N ALA A 30 8.42 0.52 -11.75
CA ALA A 30 9.27 -0.25 -12.65
C ALA A 30 9.27 0.37 -14.05
N ASN A 31 10.43 0.38 -14.71
CA ASN A 31 10.58 0.70 -16.12
C ASN A 31 10.92 -0.55 -16.90
N THR A 32 10.09 -0.87 -17.89
CA THR A 32 10.23 -2.07 -18.73
C THR A 32 10.51 -1.73 -20.21
N SER A 33 10.94 -0.49 -20.50
CA SER A 33 11.24 -0.08 -21.88
C SER A 33 12.32 -0.96 -22.52
N ARG A 34 11.93 -1.70 -23.56
CA ARG A 34 12.80 -2.62 -24.33
C ARG A 34 13.96 -1.95 -25.08
N ASN A 35 13.90 -0.63 -25.27
CA ASN A 35 14.99 0.13 -25.85
C ASN A 35 15.79 0.68 -24.68
N GLY A 36 16.72 -0.13 -24.17
CA GLY A 36 17.52 0.20 -22.99
C GLY A 36 18.00 1.66 -23.01
N LEU A 37 17.70 2.39 -21.94
CA LEU A 37 18.28 3.67 -21.49
C LEU A 37 18.76 4.71 -22.50
N ASP A 38 18.32 4.72 -23.76
CA ASP A 38 18.61 5.81 -24.69
C ASP A 38 17.49 6.84 -24.66
N SER A 39 17.55 7.68 -23.63
CA SER A 39 17.35 9.13 -23.66
C SER A 39 17.03 9.54 -22.22
N THR A 40 17.80 10.39 -21.53
CA THR A 40 17.72 11.86 -21.63
C THR A 40 16.35 12.49 -21.90
N GLU A 41 15.26 11.75 -22.09
CA GLU A 41 13.95 12.22 -21.67
C GLU A 41 13.94 12.11 -20.16
N ALA A 42 14.37 13.20 -19.51
CA ALA A 42 14.17 13.37 -18.08
C ALA A 42 12.66 13.20 -17.83
N TYR A 43 12.26 12.01 -17.41
CA TYR A 43 10.88 11.75 -17.03
C TYR A 43 10.47 12.87 -16.09
N ASN A 44 9.40 13.57 -16.44
CA ASN A 44 8.92 14.66 -15.63
C ASN A 44 8.40 14.06 -14.32
N LYS A 45 9.23 14.09 -13.26
CA LYS A 45 8.89 13.56 -11.94
C LYS A 45 7.53 14.10 -11.47
N TYR A 46 7.23 15.37 -11.74
CA TYR A 46 5.95 15.98 -11.40
C TYR A 46 4.77 15.30 -12.11
N SER A 47 4.91 14.95 -13.39
CA SER A 47 3.86 14.23 -14.13
C SER A 47 3.62 12.83 -13.56
N ILE A 48 4.69 12.14 -13.17
CA ILE A 48 4.60 10.78 -12.60
C ILE A 48 3.93 10.84 -11.23
N THR A 49 4.42 11.69 -10.33
CA THR A 49 3.86 11.80 -8.97
C THR A 49 2.43 12.32 -9.00
N SER A 50 2.08 13.22 -9.92
CA SER A 50 0.69 13.66 -10.12
C SER A 50 -0.21 12.52 -10.58
N LYS A 51 0.29 11.63 -11.46
CA LYS A 51 -0.49 10.47 -11.90
C LYS A 51 -0.66 9.44 -10.78
N ILE A 52 0.37 9.22 -9.97
CA ILE A 52 0.27 8.36 -8.78
C ILE A 52 -0.75 8.94 -7.81
N LEU A 53 -0.72 10.25 -7.54
CA LEU A 53 -1.71 10.93 -6.71
C LEU A 53 -3.14 10.75 -7.25
N GLU A 54 -3.35 10.86 -8.56
CA GLU A 54 -4.66 10.63 -9.18
C GLU A 54 -5.11 9.16 -9.02
N LEU A 55 -4.19 8.21 -9.13
CA LEU A 55 -4.49 6.77 -9.05
C LEU A 55 -4.73 6.27 -7.63
N THR A 56 -3.94 6.73 -6.65
CA THR A 56 -3.93 6.17 -5.29
C THR A 56 -4.39 7.16 -4.24
N GLY A 57 -4.46 8.45 -4.55
CA GLY A 57 -4.71 9.50 -3.57
C GLY A 57 -3.51 9.87 -2.69
N PHE A 58 -2.34 9.26 -2.90
CA PHE A 58 -1.14 9.53 -2.10
C PHE A 58 -0.16 10.48 -2.78
N THR A 59 0.41 11.36 -1.97
CA THR A 59 1.55 12.18 -2.38
C THR A 59 2.82 11.37 -2.21
N VAL A 60 3.60 11.20 -3.27
CA VAL A 60 4.84 10.41 -3.23
C VAL A 60 6.07 11.21 -3.61
N SER A 61 7.20 10.82 -3.05
CA SER A 61 8.54 11.21 -3.50
C SER A 61 9.22 10.01 -4.15
N MET A 62 9.99 10.28 -5.21
CA MET A 62 10.74 9.26 -5.95
C MET A 62 12.22 9.37 -5.66
N HIS A 63 12.83 8.26 -5.24
CA HIS A 63 14.27 8.11 -5.09
C HIS A 63 14.96 7.89 -6.44
N ASP A 64 16.27 7.63 -6.42
CA ASP A 64 17.02 7.32 -7.63
C ASP A 64 16.72 5.89 -8.11
N GLY A 65 16.69 5.73 -9.43
CA GLY A 65 16.40 4.45 -10.06
C GLY A 65 17.60 3.51 -9.97
N VAL A 66 17.36 2.26 -9.59
CA VAL A 66 18.35 1.19 -9.58
C VAL A 66 18.11 0.24 -10.75
N ASN A 67 19.18 -0.18 -11.42
CA ASN A 67 19.08 -1.20 -12.46
C ASN A 67 18.89 -2.57 -11.80
N ILE A 68 17.74 -3.21 -12.03
CA ILE A 68 17.45 -4.56 -11.55
C ILE A 68 17.91 -5.60 -12.57
N SER A 69 17.79 -5.29 -13.87
CA SER A 69 18.33 -6.10 -14.96
C SER A 69 18.76 -5.24 -16.15
N ALA A 70 19.28 -5.86 -17.22
CA ALA A 70 19.79 -5.14 -18.40
C ALA A 70 18.75 -4.22 -19.06
N ASN A 71 17.45 -4.51 -18.90
CA ASN A 71 16.34 -3.76 -19.50
C ASN A 71 15.30 -3.32 -18.46
N GLU A 72 15.66 -3.34 -17.17
CA GLU A 72 14.72 -3.08 -16.09
C GLU A 72 15.33 -2.19 -15.03
N GLN A 73 14.61 -1.10 -14.73
CA GLN A 73 14.93 -0.20 -13.64
C GLN A 73 13.78 -0.14 -12.66
N GLU A 74 14.12 0.05 -11.38
CA GLU A 74 13.15 0.24 -10.32
C GLU A 74 13.47 1.52 -9.56
N TRP A 75 12.45 2.33 -9.28
CA TRP A 75 12.54 3.48 -8.38
C TRP A 75 11.78 3.14 -7.10
N ALA A 76 12.47 3.24 -5.97
CA ALA A 76 11.82 3.30 -4.67
C ALA A 76 11.01 4.60 -4.56
N ILE A 77 9.84 4.50 -3.93
CA ILE A 77 8.99 5.64 -3.64
C ILE A 77 8.66 5.67 -2.15
N CYS A 78 8.44 6.87 -1.64
CA CYS A 78 7.97 7.09 -0.28
C CYS A 78 6.71 7.93 -0.32
N VAL A 79 5.64 7.44 0.30
CA VAL A 79 4.45 8.22 0.60
C VAL A 79 4.80 9.34 1.59
N ASP A 80 4.17 10.51 1.49
CA ASP A 80 4.37 11.59 2.45
C ASP A 80 4.04 11.08 3.85
N LYS A 81 4.99 11.19 4.78
CA LYS A 81 4.83 10.79 6.18
C LYS A 81 3.60 11.40 6.87
N LYS A 82 3.07 12.53 6.38
CA LYS A 82 1.82 13.12 6.89
C LYS A 82 0.58 12.28 6.59
N GLU A 83 0.69 11.36 5.63
CA GLU A 83 -0.37 10.45 5.19
C GLU A 83 -0.22 9.05 5.85
N PHE A 84 0.67 8.90 6.84
CA PHE A 84 0.92 7.64 7.56
C PHE A 84 -0.36 6.99 8.10
N ASP A 85 -1.26 7.77 8.71
CA ASP A 85 -2.53 7.27 9.24
C ASP A 85 -3.41 6.66 8.14
N GLU A 86 -3.41 7.26 6.95
CA GLU A 86 -4.19 6.76 5.81
C GLU A 86 -3.57 5.49 5.22
N VAL A 87 -2.23 5.41 5.15
CA VAL A 87 -1.52 4.17 4.78
C VAL A 87 -1.89 3.05 5.75
N LEU A 88 -1.74 3.29 7.05
CA LEU A 88 -2.05 2.30 8.09
C LEU A 88 -3.53 1.90 8.09
N ARG A 89 -4.44 2.84 7.81
CA ARG A 89 -5.88 2.57 7.68
C ARG A 89 -6.17 1.64 6.49
N ARG A 90 -5.52 1.84 5.34
CA ARG A 90 -5.72 0.97 4.17
C ARG A 90 -5.19 -0.45 4.40
N LEU A 91 -4.05 -0.57 5.08
CA LEU A 91 -3.52 -1.86 5.50
C LEU A 91 -4.47 -2.57 6.48
N ALA A 92 -5.01 -1.86 7.47
CA ALA A 92 -6.02 -2.41 8.38
C ALA A 92 -7.26 -2.96 7.66
N ILE A 93 -7.73 -2.25 6.63
CA ILE A 93 -8.85 -2.71 5.78
C ILE A 93 -8.46 -3.96 4.99
N SER A 94 -7.23 -4.02 4.48
CA SER A 94 -6.72 -5.22 3.81
C SER A 94 -6.65 -6.43 4.75
N SER A 95 -6.08 -6.27 5.96
CA SER A 95 -6.03 -7.35 6.95
C SER A 95 -7.43 -7.80 7.38
N ALA A 96 -8.40 -6.88 7.47
CA ALA A 96 -9.80 -7.25 7.70
C ALA A 96 -10.34 -8.12 6.55
N ALA A 97 -10.09 -7.73 5.30
CA ALA A 97 -10.48 -8.48 4.13
C ALA A 97 -9.82 -9.87 4.06
N MET A 98 -8.52 -9.97 4.36
CA MET A 98 -7.80 -11.24 4.45
C MET A 98 -8.39 -12.16 5.52
N PHE A 99 -8.75 -11.63 6.68
CA PHE A 99 -9.40 -12.41 7.74
C PHE A 99 -10.74 -12.95 7.27
N VAL A 100 -11.59 -12.08 6.71
CA VAL A 100 -12.93 -12.45 6.24
C VAL A 100 -12.84 -13.48 5.13
N ASP A 101 -11.94 -13.32 4.17
CA ASP A 101 -11.73 -14.31 3.09
C ASP A 101 -11.31 -15.68 3.64
N ARG A 102 -10.39 -15.69 4.62
CA ARG A 102 -9.88 -16.93 5.21
C ARG A 102 -10.89 -17.64 6.10
N PHE A 103 -11.59 -16.90 6.96
CA PHE A 103 -12.38 -17.47 8.05
C PHE A 103 -13.89 -17.33 7.85
N HIS A 104 -14.33 -16.54 6.86
CA HIS A 104 -15.72 -16.31 6.53
C HIS A 104 -16.56 -15.83 7.73
N LYS A 105 -15.93 -15.06 8.63
CA LYS A 105 -16.57 -14.42 9.79
C LYS A 105 -15.91 -13.08 10.12
N ALA A 106 -16.60 -12.26 10.90
CA ALA A 106 -16.05 -11.01 11.40
C ALA A 106 -15.00 -11.29 12.49
N ILE A 107 -14.08 -10.35 12.69
CA ILE A 107 -13.10 -10.40 13.76
C ILE A 107 -13.84 -10.16 15.09
N ASP A 108 -13.54 -10.98 16.08
CA ASP A 108 -14.17 -10.95 17.39
C ASP A 108 -13.11 -11.12 18.50
N GLU A 109 -13.54 -11.06 19.76
CA GLU A 109 -12.65 -11.19 20.93
C GLU A 109 -11.86 -12.51 21.00
N THR A 110 -12.21 -13.52 20.18
CA THR A 110 -11.48 -14.80 20.13
C THR A 110 -10.28 -14.76 19.17
N ALA A 111 -10.15 -13.69 18.37
CA ALA A 111 -9.10 -13.52 17.37
C ALA A 111 -7.91 -12.65 17.85
N VAL A 112 -7.62 -12.63 19.16
CA VAL A 112 -6.57 -11.78 19.77
C VAL A 112 -5.19 -11.93 19.11
N ASP A 113 -4.85 -13.15 18.67
CA ASP A 113 -3.57 -13.42 17.99
C ASP A 113 -3.49 -12.71 16.63
N TRP A 114 -4.63 -12.52 15.94
CA TRP A 114 -4.73 -11.79 14.68
C TRP A 114 -4.45 -10.30 14.88
N ASP A 115 -5.14 -9.69 15.85
CA ASP A 115 -5.01 -8.26 16.17
C ASP A 115 -3.56 -7.83 16.38
N SER A 116 -2.83 -8.59 17.20
CA SER A 116 -1.43 -8.26 17.50
C SER A 116 -0.49 -8.60 16.35
N ALA A 117 -0.73 -9.70 15.63
CA ALA A 117 0.13 -10.12 14.53
C ALA A 117 0.04 -9.15 13.35
N GLU A 118 -1.18 -8.88 12.87
CA GLU A 118 -1.42 -8.02 11.71
C GLU A 118 -1.02 -6.58 12.00
N TYR A 119 -1.37 -6.06 13.18
CA TYR A 119 -0.92 -4.72 13.55
C TYR A 119 0.60 -4.58 13.54
N ASN A 120 1.32 -5.58 14.04
CA ASN A 120 2.78 -5.53 14.07
C ASN A 120 3.36 -5.53 12.66
N TYR A 121 2.79 -6.33 11.76
CA TYR A 121 3.18 -6.44 10.37
C TYR A 121 2.88 -5.15 9.61
N ASP A 122 1.63 -4.69 9.63
CA ASP A 122 1.15 -3.52 8.91
C ASP A 122 1.80 -2.22 9.39
N PHE A 123 2.03 -2.07 10.69
CA PHE A 123 2.72 -0.89 11.20
C PHE A 123 4.13 -0.77 10.65
N ASN A 124 4.85 -1.89 10.50
CA ASN A 124 6.17 -1.89 9.91
C ASN A 124 6.10 -1.60 8.41
N HIS A 125 5.14 -2.18 7.68
CA HIS A 125 4.94 -1.90 6.25
C HIS A 125 4.56 -0.43 6.01
N ALA A 126 3.70 0.16 6.84
CA ALA A 126 3.36 1.57 6.78
C ALA A 126 4.60 2.46 7.00
N ILE A 127 5.47 2.09 7.93
CA ILE A 127 6.76 2.78 8.16
C ILE A 127 7.63 2.70 6.91
N GLU A 128 7.73 1.54 6.28
CA GLU A 128 8.51 1.30 5.07
C GLU A 128 7.95 2.08 3.87
N HIS A 129 6.65 2.02 3.62
CA HIS A 129 5.98 2.77 2.55
C HIS A 129 6.12 4.29 2.72
N CYS A 130 6.16 4.78 3.96
CA CYS A 130 6.37 6.20 4.25
C CYS A 130 7.86 6.57 4.43
N CYS A 131 8.77 5.60 4.32
CA CYS A 131 10.21 5.76 4.56
C CYS A 131 10.54 6.45 5.89
N ILE A 132 9.77 6.12 6.92
CA ILE A 132 9.95 6.65 8.27
C ILE A 132 11.06 5.83 8.96
N PRO A 133 12.02 6.45 9.67
CA PRO A 133 13.02 5.66 10.40
C PRO A 133 12.38 4.86 11.53
N TYR A 134 12.77 3.60 11.66
CA TYR A 134 12.34 2.72 12.75
C TYR A 134 12.57 3.34 14.13
N GLY A 135 11.59 3.17 15.03
CA GLY A 135 11.65 3.68 16.41
C GLY A 135 11.32 5.17 16.58
N THR A 136 10.96 5.88 15.52
CA THR A 136 10.58 7.31 15.60
C THR A 136 9.12 7.54 15.96
N LEU A 137 8.24 6.57 15.70
CA LEU A 137 6.82 6.63 16.03
C LEU A 137 6.52 5.82 17.29
N ASN A 138 5.62 6.35 18.13
CA ASN A 138 5.07 5.59 19.24
C ASN A 138 4.05 4.59 18.70
N LYS A 139 4.42 3.31 18.67
CA LYS A 139 3.57 2.24 18.18
C LYS A 139 2.24 2.18 18.93
N GLU A 140 2.27 2.17 20.27
CA GLU A 140 1.05 2.09 21.10
C GLU A 140 0.00 3.16 20.80
N HIS A 141 0.42 4.33 20.28
CA HIS A 141 -0.49 5.41 19.89
C HIS A 141 -1.49 5.01 18.81
N TYR A 142 -1.09 4.18 17.84
CA TYR A 142 -1.88 3.86 16.66
C TYR A 142 -2.69 2.56 16.80
N PHE A 143 -2.38 1.76 17.81
CA PHE A 143 -2.94 0.41 17.95
C PHE A 143 -4.46 0.40 18.03
N SER A 144 -5.05 1.21 18.92
CA SER A 144 -6.50 1.20 19.13
C SER A 144 -7.27 1.60 17.86
N GLN A 145 -6.82 2.64 17.15
CA GLN A 145 -7.46 3.10 15.92
C GLN A 145 -7.35 2.06 14.80
N TYR A 146 -6.19 1.40 14.68
CA TYR A 146 -5.99 0.32 13.71
C TYR A 146 -6.95 -0.84 13.96
N ILE A 147 -7.03 -1.32 15.21
CA ILE A 147 -7.91 -2.44 15.59
C ILE A 147 -9.38 -2.08 15.36
N THR A 148 -9.80 -0.88 15.76
CA THR A 148 -11.17 -0.41 15.49
C THR A 148 -11.49 -0.43 14.01
N THR A 149 -10.60 0.12 13.16
CA THR A 149 -10.79 0.13 11.69
C THR A 149 -10.91 -1.29 11.15
N MET A 150 -10.00 -2.19 11.53
CA MET A 150 -9.96 -3.56 11.05
C MET A 150 -11.23 -4.35 11.47
N HIS A 151 -11.68 -4.19 12.72
CA HIS A 151 -12.87 -4.87 13.22
C HIS A 151 -14.14 -4.35 12.54
N GLU A 152 -14.31 -3.03 12.46
CA GLU A 152 -15.46 -2.40 11.77
C GLU A 152 -15.55 -2.82 10.31
N GLU A 153 -14.42 -2.87 9.60
CA GLU A 153 -14.38 -3.32 8.22
C GLU A 153 -14.74 -4.80 8.09
N SER A 154 -14.26 -5.67 8.99
CA SER A 154 -14.60 -7.10 8.95
C SER A 154 -16.11 -7.34 9.14
N VAL A 155 -16.76 -6.55 10.00
CA VAL A 155 -18.22 -6.60 10.19
C VAL A 155 -18.93 -6.15 8.92
N ARG A 156 -18.52 -5.01 8.34
CA ARG A 156 -19.09 -4.48 7.11
C ARG A 156 -19.03 -5.50 5.97
N LEU A 157 -17.89 -6.16 5.78
CA LEU A 157 -17.70 -7.16 4.72
C LEU A 157 -18.65 -8.35 4.88
N ILE A 158 -18.83 -8.85 6.11
CA ILE A 158 -19.76 -9.95 6.39
C ILE A 158 -21.21 -9.54 6.19
N GLU A 159 -21.61 -8.36 6.67
CA GLU A 159 -22.97 -7.84 6.53
C GLU A 159 -23.35 -7.58 5.07
N GLU A 160 -22.40 -7.12 4.25
CA GLU A 160 -22.61 -6.92 2.82
C GLU A 160 -22.46 -8.20 1.99
N GLY A 161 -22.00 -9.31 2.59
CA GLY A 161 -21.74 -10.57 1.89
C GLY A 161 -20.58 -10.46 0.90
N VAL A 162 -19.62 -9.57 1.15
CA VAL A 162 -18.44 -9.37 0.33
C VAL A 162 -17.33 -10.27 0.86
N SER A 163 -16.80 -11.16 0.00
CA SER A 163 -15.56 -11.90 0.24
C SER A 163 -14.52 -11.37 -0.73
N PRO A 164 -13.71 -10.36 -0.35
CA PRO A 164 -12.67 -9.85 -1.22
C PRO A 164 -11.61 -10.95 -1.38
N MET A 165 -11.28 -11.33 -2.61
CA MET A 165 -10.07 -12.11 -2.84
C MET A 165 -8.89 -11.18 -2.58
N VAL A 166 -8.21 -11.36 -1.44
CA VAL A 166 -6.96 -10.67 -1.14
C VAL A 166 -5.82 -11.65 -1.42
N GLU A 167 -4.89 -11.28 -2.30
CA GLU A 167 -3.67 -12.06 -2.46
C GLU A 167 -2.85 -11.94 -1.17
N ALA A 168 -2.58 -13.06 -0.51
CA ALA A 168 -1.66 -13.08 0.62
C ALA A 168 -0.24 -12.74 0.11
N GLU A 169 0.40 -11.76 0.75
CA GLU A 169 1.75 -11.29 0.41
C GLU A 169 2.86 -12.32 0.70
#